data_AF-A0A256ICG8-F1
#
_entry.id   AF-A0A256ICG8-F1
#
_cell.length_a   1.000
_cell.length_b   1.000
_cell.length_c   1.000
_cell.angle_alpha   90.00
_cell.angle_beta   90.00
_cell.angle_gamma   90.00
#
_symmetry.space_group_name_H-M   'P 1'
#
loop_
_entity.id
_entity.type
_entity.pdbx_description
1 polymer ?
#
loop_
_entity_poly.entity_id
_entity_poly.type
_entity_poly.pdbx_seq_one_letter_code
_entity_poly.pdbx_strand_id
1 'polypeptide(L)'
;VEIKNSVLMADATVGHLSYVGDSVLGPSVNLGAGTNVANLRHDGEPVDATVKGERVSTGRRKFGAVLGPRVKTGIQTGINAGVTLSADAHTEPGEIVRRDR
;
A
#
# COMPACT_ATOMS: atom_id res chain seq x y z
N VAL A 1 3.03 -15.03 -4.28
CA VAL A 1 3.18 -13.61 -3.92
C VAL A 1 4.07 -12.98 -4.96
N GLU A 2 3.78 -11.75 -5.37
CA GLU A 2 4.60 -10.98 -6.31
C GLU A 2 4.93 -9.61 -5.71
N ILE A 3 6.22 -9.24 -5.73
CA ILE A 3 6.72 -7.97 -5.25
C ILE A 3 7.54 -7.34 -6.38
N LYS A 4 7.28 -6.08 -6.71
CA LYS A 4 7.93 -5.39 -7.83
C LYS A 4 8.23 -3.94 -7.47
N ASN A 5 9.50 -3.53 -7.61
CA ASN A 5 9.93 -2.15 -7.36
C ASN A 5 9.47 -1.59 -5.99
N SER A 6 9.56 -2.41 -4.95
CA SER A 6 9.06 -2.07 -3.61
C SER A 6 10.15 -2.25 -2.57
N VAL A 7 10.09 -1.46 -1.50
CA VAL A 7 10.97 -1.59 -0.33
C VAL A 7 10.17 -2.21 0.80
N LEU A 8 10.66 -3.34 1.31
CA LEU A 8 10.15 -3.99 2.51
C LEU A 8 11.20 -3.83 3.61
N MET A 9 10.85 -3.13 4.68
CA MET A 9 11.74 -2.95 5.83
C MET A 9 11.74 -4.19 6.73
N ALA A 10 12.56 -4.14 7.80
CA ALA A 10 12.75 -5.26 8.73
C ALA A 10 11.42 -5.87 9.20
N ASP A 11 11.33 -7.20 9.16
CA ASP A 11 10.18 -7.99 9.60
C ASP A 11 8.85 -7.70 8.88
N ALA A 12 8.85 -6.99 7.75
CA ALA A 12 7.66 -6.87 6.92
C ALA A 12 7.36 -8.19 6.20
N THR A 13 6.13 -8.69 6.33
CA THR A 13 5.71 -9.99 5.79
C THR A 13 4.57 -9.85 4.79
N VAL A 14 4.75 -10.48 3.62
CA VAL A 14 3.74 -10.60 2.56
C VAL A 14 3.63 -12.09 2.19
N GLY A 15 2.74 -12.81 2.87
CA GLY A 15 2.81 -14.29 2.89
C GLY A 15 2.07 -15.00 1.77
N HIS A 16 0.88 -14.55 1.38
CA HIS A 16 -0.05 -15.37 0.60
C HIS A 16 -0.87 -14.57 -0.41
N LEU A 17 -0.82 -14.96 -1.68
CA LEU A 17 -1.71 -14.46 -2.75
C LEU A 17 -1.78 -12.92 -2.90
N SER A 18 -0.67 -12.25 -2.59
CA SER A 18 -0.57 -10.79 -2.63
C SER A 18 0.30 -10.27 -3.77
N TYR A 19 -0.05 -9.09 -4.27
CA TYR A 19 0.73 -8.24 -5.16
C TYR A 19 1.10 -6.92 -4.47
N VAL A 20 2.40 -6.59 -4.44
CA VAL A 20 2.94 -5.34 -3.87
C VAL A 20 3.88 -4.67 -4.88
N GLY A 21 3.32 -3.75 -5.65
CA GLY A 21 4.04 -2.98 -6.68
C GLY A 21 4.34 -1.55 -6.25
N ASP A 22 5.54 -1.05 -6.54
CA ASP A 22 5.91 0.36 -6.44
C ASP A 22 5.62 0.99 -5.06
N SER A 23 5.85 0.23 -3.98
CA SER A 23 5.40 0.55 -2.61
C SER A 23 6.53 0.58 -1.58
N VAL A 24 6.26 1.20 -0.42
CA VAL A 24 7.15 1.20 0.74
C VAL A 24 6.41 0.61 1.93
N LEU A 25 6.95 -0.46 2.50
CA LEU A 25 6.42 -1.12 3.69
C LEU A 25 7.38 -0.91 4.86
N GLY A 26 6.90 -0.25 5.90
CA GLY A 26 7.62 -0.01 7.14
C GLY A 26 7.93 -1.29 7.93
N PRO A 27 8.66 -1.18 9.05
CA PRO A 27 9.03 -2.34 9.84
C PRO A 27 7.82 -3.06 10.42
N SER A 28 7.88 -4.39 10.48
CA SER A 28 6.86 -5.25 11.09
C SER A 28 5.45 -5.12 10.48
N VAL A 29 5.34 -4.68 9.22
CA VAL A 29 4.07 -4.71 8.47
C VAL A 29 3.67 -6.16 8.21
N ASN A 30 2.39 -6.50 8.40
CA ASN A 30 1.85 -7.83 8.08
C ASN A 30 0.67 -7.72 7.12
N LEU A 31 0.84 -8.24 5.90
CA LEU A 31 -0.25 -8.27 4.93
C LEU A 31 -1.02 -9.58 5.01
N GLY A 32 -2.31 -9.50 5.34
CA GLY A 32 -3.23 -10.62 5.30
C GLY A 32 -3.33 -11.22 3.89
N ALA A 33 -3.62 -12.52 3.81
CA ALA A 33 -3.69 -13.25 2.56
C ALA A 33 -4.61 -12.57 1.53
N GLY A 34 -4.16 -12.42 0.28
CA GLY A 34 -4.95 -11.77 -0.76
C GLY A 34 -4.97 -10.24 -0.68
N THR A 35 -4.16 -9.63 0.19
CA THR A 35 -3.99 -8.17 0.19
C THR A 35 -3.26 -7.74 -1.08
N ASN A 36 -3.84 -6.80 -1.84
CA ASN A 36 -3.28 -6.33 -3.10
C ASN A 36 -3.20 -4.80 -3.14
N VAL A 37 -2.05 -4.30 -3.59
CA VAL A 37 -1.79 -2.87 -3.77
C VAL A 37 -1.92 -2.51 -5.24
N ALA A 38 -2.88 -1.65 -5.58
CA ALA A 38 -2.94 -1.02 -6.90
C ALA A 38 -1.78 -0.03 -7.05
N ASN A 39 -1.12 0.00 -8.22
CA ASN A 39 -0.01 0.91 -8.50
C ASN A 39 -0.21 1.72 -9.78
N LEU A 40 -1.38 1.68 -10.41
CA LEU A 40 -1.68 2.39 -11.65
C LEU A 40 -3.13 2.91 -11.59
N ARG A 41 -3.31 4.20 -11.87
CA ARG A 41 -4.64 4.79 -12.05
C ARG A 41 -5.23 4.39 -13.40
N HIS A 42 -6.55 4.28 -13.46
CA HIS A 42 -7.25 3.92 -14.70
C HIS A 42 -7.14 4.98 -15.80
N ASP A 43 -6.98 6.25 -15.43
CA ASP A 43 -6.76 7.36 -16.36
C ASP A 43 -5.32 7.42 -16.91
N GLY A 44 -4.39 6.63 -16.37
CA GLY A 44 -3.00 6.60 -16.79
C GLY A 44 -2.16 7.81 -16.34
N GLU A 45 -2.77 8.76 -15.63
CA GLU A 45 -2.10 9.94 -15.10
C GLU A 45 -1.14 9.57 -13.95
N PRO A 46 -0.19 10.46 -13.60
CA PRO A 46 0.66 10.27 -12.44
C PRO A 46 -0.15 10.01 -11.16
N VAL A 47 0.30 9.07 -10.35
CA VAL A 47 -0.33 8.80 -9.05
C VAL A 47 -0.03 9.96 -8.09
N ASP A 48 -1.05 10.42 -7.39
CA ASP A 48 -0.89 11.41 -6.33
C ASP A 48 -0.65 10.71 -4.98
N ALA A 49 0.07 11.36 -4.07
CA ALA A 49 0.24 10.92 -2.68
C ALA A 49 0.00 12.11 -1.74
N THR A 50 -0.32 11.85 -0.47
CA THR A 50 -0.47 12.93 0.51
C THR A 50 0.87 13.23 1.14
N VAL A 51 1.30 14.49 1.08
CA VAL A 51 2.52 14.98 1.72
C VAL A 51 2.14 16.21 2.55
N LYS A 52 2.35 16.14 3.87
CA LYS A 52 2.01 17.23 4.81
C LYS A 52 0.56 17.70 4.71
N GLY A 53 -0.38 16.77 4.49
CA GLY A 53 -1.81 17.05 4.39
C GLY A 53 -2.29 17.46 2.99
N GLU A 54 -1.38 17.66 2.04
CA GLU A 54 -1.72 18.05 0.66
C GLU A 54 -1.57 16.88 -0.31
N ARG A 55 -2.51 16.75 -1.25
CA ARG A 55 -2.40 15.78 -2.34
C ARG A 55 -1.50 16.34 -3.42
N VAL A 56 -0.34 15.72 -3.60
CA VAL A 56 0.67 16.13 -4.57
C VAL A 56 0.96 15.00 -5.53
N SER A 57 1.24 15.34 -6.79
CA SER A 57 1.66 14.36 -7.78
C SER A 57 3.02 13.77 -7.41
N THR A 58 3.16 12.45 -7.52
CA THR A 58 4.45 11.79 -7.38
C THR A 58 5.33 11.95 -8.63
N GLY A 59 4.77 12.45 -9.73
CA GLY A 59 5.40 12.45 -11.06
C GLY A 59 5.53 11.05 -11.69
N ARG A 60 5.05 10.00 -11.01
CA ARG A 60 5.17 8.61 -11.47
C ARG A 60 3.84 8.12 -12.03
N ARG A 61 3.88 7.58 -13.26
CA ARG A 61 2.75 6.80 -13.81
C ARG A 61 2.39 5.60 -12.94
N LYS A 62 3.39 5.00 -12.26
CA LYS A 62 3.16 3.90 -11.31
C LYS A 62 3.73 4.19 -9.92
N PHE A 63 2.86 4.14 -8.93
CA PHE A 63 3.17 4.25 -7.50
C PHE A 63 2.08 3.53 -6.70
N GLY A 64 2.49 2.66 -5.79
CA GLY A 64 1.61 1.86 -4.95
C GLY A 64 1.26 2.60 -3.67
N ALA A 65 1.64 2.05 -2.51
CA ALA A 65 1.27 2.57 -1.21
C ALA A 65 2.49 2.80 -0.31
N VAL A 66 2.30 3.62 0.72
CA VAL A 66 3.24 3.79 1.83
C VAL A 66 2.59 3.25 3.10
N LEU A 67 3.11 2.16 3.65
CA LEU A 67 2.58 1.53 4.86
C LEU A 67 3.52 1.81 6.02
N GLY A 68 3.02 2.47 7.05
CA GLY A 68 3.76 2.77 8.27
C GLY A 68 4.17 1.51 9.06
N PRO A 69 5.00 1.66 10.09
CA PRO A 69 5.39 0.55 10.96
C PRO A 69 4.17 -0.17 11.56
N ARG A 70 4.25 -1.50 11.67
CA ARG A 70 3.24 -2.36 12.32
C ARG A 70 1.83 -2.30 11.73
N VAL A 71 1.67 -1.81 10.50
CA VAL A 71 0.40 -1.93 9.77
C VAL A 71 0.03 -3.40 9.60
N LYS A 72 -1.24 -3.75 9.85
CA LYS A 72 -1.76 -5.12 9.67
C LYS A 72 -3.02 -5.11 8.83
N THR A 73 -3.02 -5.80 7.69
CA THR A 73 -4.23 -5.87 6.86
C THR A 73 -5.01 -7.16 7.10
N GLY A 74 -6.34 -7.05 7.09
CA GLY A 74 -7.22 -8.21 6.96
C GLY A 74 -7.02 -8.93 5.62
N ILE A 75 -7.48 -10.18 5.54
CA ILE A 75 -7.45 -10.94 4.28
C ILE A 75 -8.24 -10.21 3.19
N GLN A 76 -7.84 -10.37 1.93
CA GLN A 76 -8.52 -9.78 0.75
C GLN A 76 -8.65 -8.24 0.80
N THR A 77 -7.76 -7.56 1.50
CA THR A 77 -7.72 -6.08 1.50
C THR A 77 -7.27 -5.54 0.14
N GLY A 78 -8.01 -4.59 -0.41
CA GLY A 78 -7.59 -3.80 -1.57
C GLY A 78 -7.05 -2.44 -1.14
N ILE A 79 -5.80 -2.10 -1.49
CA ILE A 79 -5.21 -0.79 -1.21
C ILE A 79 -5.07 -0.02 -2.53
N ASN A 80 -5.69 1.16 -2.61
CA ASN A 80 -5.64 1.98 -3.81
C ASN A 80 -4.26 2.64 -4.00
N ALA A 81 -3.93 2.99 -5.25
CA ALA A 81 -2.68 3.68 -5.59
C ALA A 81 -2.60 5.04 -4.87
N GLY A 82 -1.43 5.34 -4.32
CA GLY A 82 -1.14 6.61 -3.63
C GLY A 82 -1.68 6.71 -2.21
N VAL A 83 -2.16 5.61 -1.63
CA VAL A 83 -2.63 5.56 -0.24
C VAL A 83 -1.45 5.43 0.72
N THR A 84 -1.54 6.15 1.83
CA THR A 84 -0.66 6.02 3.00
C THR A 84 -1.44 5.45 4.18
N LEU A 85 -0.95 4.38 4.80
CA LEU A 85 -1.46 3.89 6.08
C LEU A 85 -0.49 4.29 7.19
N SER A 86 -1.01 4.92 8.24
CA SER A 86 -0.24 5.36 9.41
C SER A 86 0.30 4.18 10.23
N ALA A 87 1.25 4.45 11.12
CA ALA A 87 1.73 3.43 12.06
C ALA A 87 0.56 2.80 12.83
N ASP A 88 0.62 1.49 13.05
CA ASP A 88 -0.40 0.71 13.78
C ASP A 88 -1.80 0.66 13.14
N ALA A 89 -1.98 1.24 11.95
CA ALA A 89 -3.25 1.14 11.23
C ALA A 89 -3.56 -0.32 10.85
N HIS A 90 -4.85 -0.63 10.80
CA HIS A 90 -5.33 -1.94 10.34
C HIS A 90 -6.48 -1.81 9.36
N THR A 91 -6.78 -2.91 8.69
CA THR A 91 -7.94 -3.05 7.81
C THR A 91 -8.76 -4.25 8.22
N GLU A 92 -10.06 -4.16 7.98
CA GLU A 92 -10.96 -5.29 8.14
C GLU A 92 -10.81 -6.27 6.94
N PRO A 93 -11.18 -7.55 7.11
CA PRO A 93 -11.24 -8.49 5.99
C PRO A 93 -12.09 -7.96 4.82
N GLY A 94 -11.55 -8.00 3.61
CA GLY A 94 -12.22 -7.57 2.37
C GLY A 94 -12.30 -6.06 2.16
N GLU A 95 -11.69 -5.26 3.03
CA GLU A 95 -11.80 -3.81 2.96
C GLU A 95 -11.09 -3.21 1.73
N ILE A 96 -11.70 -2.18 1.12
CA ILE A 96 -11.07 -1.38 0.05
C ILE A 96 -10.67 -0.01 0.60
N VAL A 97 -9.37 0.18 0.82
CA VAL A 97 -8.78 1.43 1.32
C VAL A 97 -8.53 2.39 0.16
N ARG A 98 -9.25 3.52 0.15
CA ARG A 98 -9.18 4.54 -0.92
C ARG A 98 -8.53 5.85 -0.49
N ARG A 99 -8.33 6.06 0.81
CA ARG A 99 -7.81 7.29 1.42
C ARG A 99 -6.90 6.93 2.57
N ASP A 100 -6.04 7.87 2.93
CA ASP A 100 -5.09 7.70 4.02
C ASP A 100 -5.78 7.61 5.37
N ARG A 101 -5.19 6.84 6.28
CA ARG A 101 -5.57 6.75 7.69
C ARG A 101 -4.44 6.16 8.51
#